data_AF-A0A3M7QZW7-F1
#
_entry.id   AF-A0A3M7QZW7-F1
#
_cell.length_a   1.000
_cell.length_b   1.000
_cell.length_c   1.000
_cell.angle_alpha   90.00
_cell.angle_beta   90.00
_cell.angle_gamma   90.00
#
_symmetry.space_group_name_H-M   'P 1'
#
loop_
_entity.id
_entity.type
_entity.pdbx_description
1 polymer ?
#
loop_
_entity_poly.entity_id
_entity_poly.type
_entity_poly.pdbx_seq_one_letter_code
_entity_poly.pdbx_strand_id
1 'polypeptide(L)'
;MSLSPQVPSSHSLRDPSTFLQRPTSAKIPDVSHLLNSIFGDKYNKEKLSVDVVKNLSISSDVDNQYHKRYVQKLKEAQLVKESRIQEYAMLEKHILEAQAKALAYEDREEDKRMKTCQDPDLFGVPPTKSYFSYCLDDTILKDHNLLVPSDYYFKPKRPFVPMPKNDDSERYLEETVSSKERFKHKILPPINSSRKFDIEELG
;
A
#
# COMPACT_ATOMS: atom_id res chain seq x y z
N MET A 1 -35.65 -29.70 41.71
CA MET A 1 -35.14 -28.33 41.48
C MET A 1 -33.68 -28.46 41.05
N SER A 2 -33.42 -28.24 39.76
CA SER A 2 -32.07 -28.20 39.19
C SER A 2 -32.06 -26.98 38.28
N LEU A 3 -31.21 -26.00 38.58
CA LEU A 3 -30.98 -24.84 37.73
C LEU A 3 -29.46 -24.71 37.56
N SER A 4 -29.02 -25.04 36.35
CA SER A 4 -27.65 -24.83 35.88
C SER A 4 -27.31 -23.33 35.82
N PRO A 5 -26.03 -22.94 35.98
CA PRO A 5 -25.60 -21.58 35.71
C PRO A 5 -25.45 -21.36 34.20
N GLN A 6 -26.16 -20.38 33.66
CA GLN A 6 -25.93 -19.86 32.31
C GLN A 6 -24.67 -18.97 32.31
N VAL A 7 -23.69 -19.35 31.51
CA VAL A 7 -22.60 -18.48 31.06
C VAL A 7 -23.11 -17.72 29.82
N PRO A 8 -23.10 -16.38 29.78
CA PRO A 8 -23.38 -15.68 28.54
C PRO A 8 -22.18 -15.79 27.60
N SER A 9 -22.50 -16.46 26.49
CA SER A 9 -21.70 -16.77 25.31
C SER A 9 -21.07 -15.53 24.66
N SER A 10 -19.81 -15.72 24.24
CA SER A 10 -19.16 -15.18 23.03
C SER A 10 -19.22 -13.67 22.77
N HIS A 11 -18.14 -13.02 23.16
CA HIS A 11 -17.29 -12.21 22.26
C HIS A 11 -17.97 -11.65 21.00
N SER A 12 -18.53 -10.45 21.12
CA SER A 12 -18.66 -9.57 19.96
C SER A 12 -17.26 -9.03 19.64
N LEU A 13 -16.48 -9.79 18.85
CA LEU A 13 -15.45 -9.19 18.02
C LEU A 13 -16.20 -8.39 16.95
N ARG A 14 -16.53 -7.13 17.23
CA ARG A 14 -16.63 -6.14 16.16
C ARG A 14 -15.20 -5.88 15.73
N ASP A 15 -14.74 -6.60 14.71
CA ASP A 15 -13.55 -6.18 13.99
C ASP A 15 -13.78 -4.73 13.52
N PRO A 16 -12.83 -3.81 13.79
CA PRO A 16 -12.98 -2.42 13.40
C PRO A 16 -13.08 -2.32 11.88
N SER A 17 -14.08 -1.54 11.44
CA SER A 17 -14.36 -1.25 10.03
C SER A 17 -13.09 -0.88 9.26
N THR A 18 -12.76 -1.70 8.27
CA THR A 18 -11.49 -1.77 7.53
C THR A 18 -11.28 -0.67 6.49
N PHE A 19 -11.85 0.52 6.66
CA PHE A 19 -11.77 1.53 5.60
C PHE A 19 -10.40 2.19 5.44
N LEU A 20 -9.50 2.05 6.42
CA LEU A 20 -8.06 2.22 6.24
C LEU A 20 -7.38 1.24 7.20
N GLN A 21 -6.58 0.31 6.69
CA GLN A 21 -5.66 -0.43 7.57
C GLN A 21 -4.76 0.61 8.22
N ARG A 22 -5.04 0.96 9.48
CA ARG A 22 -4.07 1.58 10.38
C ARG A 22 -2.86 0.65 10.30
N PRO A 23 -1.68 1.10 9.86
CA PRO A 23 -0.51 0.26 9.93
C PRO A 23 -0.38 -0.17 11.39
N THR A 24 -0.56 -1.46 11.65
CA THR A 24 -0.53 -2.05 12.99
C THR A 24 0.86 -1.97 13.62
N SER A 25 1.85 -1.52 12.84
CA SER A 25 3.21 -1.28 13.23
C SER A 25 3.65 0.10 12.76
N ALA A 26 4.26 0.89 13.65
CA ALA A 26 4.90 2.17 13.34
C ALA A 26 6.20 2.01 12.51
N LYS A 27 6.33 0.91 11.77
CA LYS A 27 7.52 0.53 11.01
C LYS A 27 7.17 0.39 9.54
N ILE A 28 7.99 0.95 8.67
CA ILE A 28 7.89 0.81 7.22
C ILE A 28 8.06 -0.69 6.86
N PRO A 29 7.25 -1.23 5.92
CA PRO A 29 7.40 -2.61 5.46
C PRO A 29 8.80 -2.93 4.96
N ASP A 30 9.32 -4.11 5.31
CA ASP A 30 10.62 -4.57 4.84
C ASP A 30 10.57 -4.93 3.35
N VAL A 31 11.35 -4.21 2.54
CA VAL A 31 11.47 -4.42 1.08
C VAL A 31 12.67 -5.30 0.71
N SER A 32 13.41 -5.85 1.68
CA SER A 32 14.61 -6.65 1.43
C SER A 32 14.36 -7.83 0.51
N HIS A 33 13.21 -8.50 0.65
CA HIS A 33 12.82 -9.61 -0.21
C HIS A 33 12.65 -9.19 -1.68
N LEU A 34 12.04 -8.02 -1.91
CA LEU A 34 11.85 -7.44 -3.25
C LEU A 34 13.19 -7.04 -3.86
N LEU A 35 14.03 -6.35 -3.08
CA LEU A 35 15.37 -5.95 -3.52
C LEU A 35 16.24 -7.16 -3.85
N ASN A 36 16.14 -8.22 -3.04
CA ASN A 36 16.85 -9.46 -3.29
C ASN A 36 16.32 -10.19 -4.54
N SER A 37 15.00 -10.21 -4.76
CA SER A 37 14.41 -10.86 -5.93
C SER A 37 14.80 -10.18 -7.25
N ILE A 38 14.84 -8.84 -7.28
CA ILE A 38 15.11 -8.07 -8.50
C ILE A 38 16.61 -7.85 -8.70
N PHE A 39 17.32 -7.57 -7.61
CA PHE A 39 18.72 -7.15 -7.65
C PHE A 39 19.65 -8.10 -6.91
N GLY A 40 19.27 -9.37 -6.68
CA GLY A 40 20.00 -10.32 -5.83
C GLY A 40 21.52 -10.35 -6.04
N ASP A 41 21.96 -10.37 -7.30
CA ASP A 41 23.38 -10.35 -7.68
C ASP A 41 24.14 -9.12 -7.17
N LYS A 42 23.46 -7.98 -7.03
CA LYS A 42 24.01 -6.71 -6.51
C LYS A 42 23.69 -6.50 -5.03
N TYR A 43 22.51 -6.92 -4.58
CA TYR A 43 22.01 -6.72 -3.22
C TYR A 43 22.71 -7.62 -2.21
N ASN A 44 22.97 -8.88 -2.61
CA ASN A 44 23.69 -9.87 -1.79
C ASN A 44 25.18 -9.92 -2.08
N LYS A 45 25.68 -9.13 -3.06
CA LYS A 45 27.11 -9.09 -3.31
C LYS A 45 27.81 -8.69 -2.02
N GLU A 46 28.90 -9.39 -1.70
CA GLU A 46 29.65 -9.20 -0.46
C GLU A 46 29.86 -7.71 -0.19
N LYS A 47 29.15 -7.20 0.82
CA LYS A 47 29.26 -5.80 1.22
C LYS A 47 30.62 -5.67 1.89
N LEU A 48 31.52 -4.90 1.30
CA LEU A 48 32.79 -4.56 1.94
C LEU A 48 32.48 -3.99 3.32
N SER A 49 32.81 -4.74 4.36
CA SER A 49 32.57 -4.30 5.73
C SER A 49 33.43 -3.08 6.00
N VAL A 50 32.99 -2.26 6.96
CA VAL A 50 33.79 -1.12 7.43
C VAL A 50 35.17 -1.60 7.91
N ASP A 51 35.23 -2.80 8.48
CA ASP A 51 36.45 -3.40 8.98
C ASP A 51 37.40 -3.85 7.86
N VAL A 52 36.88 -4.36 6.73
CA VAL A 52 37.71 -4.68 5.56
C VAL A 52 38.39 -3.43 5.01
N VAL A 53 37.69 -2.29 4.91
CA VAL A 53 38.27 -1.03 4.44
C VAL A 53 39.28 -0.46 5.44
N LYS A 54 38.99 -0.57 6.75
CA LYS A 54 39.96 -0.21 7.80
C LYS A 54 41.22 -1.07 7.71
N ASN A 55 41.08 -2.38 7.59
CA ASN A 55 42.20 -3.31 7.47
C ASN A 55 43.03 -3.05 6.21
N LEU A 56 42.38 -2.80 5.06
CA LEU A 56 43.06 -2.40 3.81
C LEU A 56 43.82 -1.07 3.95
N SER A 57 43.36 -0.18 4.81
CA SER A 57 44.04 1.08 5.11
C SER A 57 45.24 0.91 6.03
N ILE A 58 45.18 -0.04 6.98
CA ILE A 58 46.28 -0.39 7.88
C ILE A 58 47.36 -1.14 7.09
N SER A 59 46.97 -2.05 6.19
CA SER A 59 47.89 -2.77 5.30
C SER A 59 48.42 -1.92 4.14
N SER A 60 48.22 -0.60 4.16
CA SER A 60 48.74 0.31 3.12
C SER A 60 50.22 0.61 3.25
N ASP A 61 50.90 -0.09 4.16
CA ASP A 61 52.35 -0.06 4.24
C ASP A 61 52.97 -0.67 2.96
N VAL A 62 54.09 -0.10 2.53
CA VAL A 62 54.80 -0.35 1.26
C VAL A 62 54.22 0.39 0.05
N ASP A 63 54.81 1.57 -0.20
CA ASP A 63 55.04 2.36 -1.44
C ASP A 63 54.27 2.13 -2.76
N ASN A 64 53.09 1.49 -2.70
CA ASN A 64 52.29 1.19 -3.87
C ASN A 64 51.27 2.32 -4.09
N GLN A 65 51.61 3.23 -5.00
CA GLN A 65 50.77 4.36 -5.37
C GLN A 65 49.38 3.93 -5.86
N TYR A 66 49.27 2.77 -6.52
CA TYR A 66 47.99 2.22 -6.97
C TYR A 66 47.10 1.81 -5.78
N HIS A 67 47.68 1.10 -4.80
CA HIS A 67 46.95 0.68 -3.60
C HIS A 67 46.45 1.89 -2.79
N LYS A 68 47.29 2.92 -2.62
CA LYS A 68 46.90 4.17 -1.95
C LYS A 68 45.68 4.83 -2.62
N ARG A 69 45.68 4.95 -3.95
CA ARG A 69 44.55 5.49 -4.72
C ARG A 69 43.29 4.63 -4.61
N TYR A 70 43.45 3.30 -4.62
CA TYR A 70 42.34 2.36 -4.49
C TYR A 70 41.66 2.49 -3.11
N VAL A 71 42.45 2.45 -2.03
CA VAL A 71 41.95 2.61 -0.65
C VAL A 71 41.30 3.97 -0.45
N GLN A 72 41.87 5.03 -1.03
CA GLN A 72 41.26 6.37 -0.99
C GLN A 72 39.87 6.37 -1.62
N LYS A 73 39.70 5.85 -2.84
CA LYS A 73 38.39 5.76 -3.51
C LYS A 73 37.40 4.91 -2.72
N LEU A 74 37.86 3.82 -2.08
CA LEU A 74 37.01 3.01 -1.21
C LEU A 74 36.51 3.80 0.01
N LYS A 75 37.39 4.58 0.65
CA LYS A 75 37.00 5.44 1.77
C LYS A 75 35.99 6.51 1.35
N GLU A 76 36.22 7.17 0.22
CA GLU A 76 35.30 8.16 -0.35
C GLU A 76 33.92 7.53 -0.62
N ALA A 77 33.88 6.35 -1.26
CA ALA A 77 32.63 5.64 -1.52
C ALA A 77 31.90 5.23 -0.23
N GLN A 78 32.63 4.81 0.81
CA GLN A 78 32.03 4.49 2.11
C GLN A 78 31.44 5.72 2.80
N LEU A 79 32.14 6.85 2.76
CA LEU A 79 31.63 8.12 3.33
C LEU A 79 30.35 8.56 2.64
N VAL A 80 30.30 8.49 1.31
CA VAL A 80 29.08 8.81 0.54
C VAL A 80 27.93 7.87 0.92
N LYS A 81 28.21 6.56 1.02
CA LYS A 81 27.21 5.57 1.44
C LYS A 81 26.65 5.90 2.82
N GLU A 82 27.53 6.14 3.79
CA GLU A 82 27.14 6.41 5.18
C GLU A 82 26.32 7.71 5.28
N SER A 83 26.78 8.77 4.62
CA SER A 83 26.04 10.05 4.54
C SER A 83 24.64 9.85 4.00
N ARG A 84 24.48 9.09 2.91
CA ARG A 84 23.16 8.81 2.33
C ARG A 84 22.28 7.99 3.28
N ILE A 85 22.83 6.98 3.95
CA ILE A 85 22.07 6.18 4.93
C ILE A 85 21.54 7.07 6.06
N GLN A 86 22.35 8.00 6.56
CA GLN A 86 21.94 8.94 7.60
C GLN A 86 20.86 9.90 7.11
N GLU A 87 21.00 10.41 5.89
CA GLU A 87 20.00 11.25 5.21
C GLU A 87 18.65 10.52 5.09
N TYR A 88 18.66 9.26 4.64
CA TYR A 88 17.46 8.43 4.58
C TYR A 88 16.84 8.18 5.96
N ALA A 89 17.65 7.89 6.98
CA ALA A 89 17.16 7.65 8.34
C ALA A 89 16.51 8.90 8.94
N MET A 90 17.05 10.08 8.65
CA MET A 90 16.48 11.37 9.05
C MET A 90 15.11 11.58 8.39
N LEU A 91 15.01 11.37 7.07
CA LEU A 91 13.77 11.49 6.31
C LEU A 91 12.69 10.51 6.77
N GLU A 92 13.07 9.24 6.98
CA GLU A 92 12.17 8.19 7.48
C GLU A 92 11.59 8.60 8.84
N LYS A 93 12.45 9.03 9.75
CA LYS A 93 12.02 9.51 11.07
C LYS A 93 11.02 10.67 10.93
N HIS A 94 11.30 11.65 10.08
CA HIS A 94 10.42 12.80 9.88
C HIS A 94 9.03 12.40 9.38
N ILE A 95 8.96 11.51 8.40
CA ILE A 95 7.69 11.01 7.86
C ILE A 95 6.90 10.22 8.92
N LEU A 96 7.58 9.35 9.67
CA LEU A 96 6.95 8.57 10.75
C LEU A 96 6.43 9.48 11.87
N GLU A 97 7.18 10.51 12.26
CA GLU A 97 6.74 11.48 13.25
C GLU A 97 5.54 12.29 12.77
N ALA A 98 5.55 12.75 11.51
CA ALA A 98 4.42 13.45 10.90
C ALA A 98 3.16 12.57 10.88
N GLN A 99 3.32 11.28 10.56
CA GLN A 99 2.23 10.32 10.57
C GLN A 99 1.69 10.09 11.99
N ALA A 100 2.57 9.93 12.99
CA ALA A 100 2.16 9.77 14.38
C ALA A 100 1.40 10.99 14.90
N LYS A 101 1.87 12.20 14.57
CA LYS A 101 1.17 13.46 14.91
C LYS A 101 -0.20 13.53 14.25
N ALA A 102 -0.29 13.23 12.95
CA ALA A 102 -1.55 13.25 12.21
C ALA A 102 -2.58 12.31 12.83
N LEU A 103 -2.17 11.07 13.14
CA LEU A 103 -3.03 10.10 13.80
C LEU A 103 -3.50 10.60 15.18
N ALA A 104 -2.63 11.22 15.97
CA ALA A 104 -3.03 11.78 17.27
C ALA A 104 -4.05 12.92 17.13
N TYR A 105 -3.96 13.74 16.08
CA TYR A 105 -4.97 14.75 15.77
C TYR A 105 -6.28 14.13 15.29
N GLU A 106 -6.21 13.14 14.40
CA GLU A 106 -7.38 12.40 13.88
C GLU A 106 -8.13 11.70 15.03
N ASP A 107 -7.44 10.93 15.87
CA ASP A 107 -8.00 10.24 17.04
C ASP A 107 -8.71 11.25 17.97
N ARG A 108 -8.09 12.41 18.25
CA ARG A 108 -8.69 13.45 19.11
C ARG A 108 -9.92 14.11 18.50
N GLU A 109 -9.94 14.30 17.19
CA GLU A 109 -11.07 14.91 16.49
C GLU A 109 -12.23 13.91 16.36
N GLU A 110 -11.94 12.63 16.14
CA GLU A 110 -12.93 11.55 16.15
C GLU A 110 -13.59 11.43 17.53
N ASP A 111 -12.80 11.44 18.61
CA ASP A 111 -13.32 11.42 19.99
C ASP A 111 -14.30 12.57 20.28
N LYS A 112 -14.02 13.77 19.77
CA LYS A 112 -14.92 14.92 19.91
C LYS A 112 -16.20 14.71 19.11
N ARG A 113 -16.09 14.22 17.87
CA ARG A 113 -17.23 14.00 16.98
C ARG A 113 -18.17 12.92 17.49
N MET A 114 -17.61 11.83 18.02
CA MET A 114 -18.36 10.76 18.67
C MET A 114 -19.18 11.27 19.86
N LYS A 115 -18.67 12.26 20.61
CA LYS A 115 -19.40 12.89 21.72
C LYS A 115 -20.51 13.85 21.26
N THR A 116 -20.39 14.43 20.08
CA THR A 116 -21.36 15.40 19.54
C THR A 116 -22.43 14.77 18.65
N CYS A 117 -22.21 13.55 18.15
CA CYS A 117 -23.13 12.87 17.26
C CYS A 117 -24.31 12.31 18.05
N GLN A 118 -25.53 12.67 17.67
CA GLN A 118 -26.73 11.96 18.13
C GLN A 118 -26.81 10.64 17.34
N ASP A 119 -26.91 9.53 18.07
CA ASP A 119 -27.03 8.16 17.54
C ASP A 119 -25.91 7.72 16.56
N PRO A 120 -24.65 7.60 17.04
CA PRO A 120 -23.51 7.18 16.22
C PRO A 120 -23.66 5.75 15.67
N ASP A 121 -24.46 4.89 16.32
CA ASP A 121 -24.68 3.50 15.91
C ASP A 121 -25.61 3.37 14.68
N LEU A 122 -26.45 4.37 14.38
CA LEU A 122 -27.46 4.26 13.32
C LEU A 122 -26.98 4.81 11.98
N PHE A 123 -26.22 5.92 12.00
CA PHE A 123 -25.76 6.60 10.78
C PHE A 123 -24.24 6.50 10.55
N GLY A 124 -23.47 6.10 11.57
CA GLY A 124 -22.02 6.18 11.53
C GLY A 124 -21.52 7.63 11.48
N VAL A 125 -20.25 7.84 11.85
CA VAL A 125 -19.60 9.14 11.69
C VAL A 125 -18.87 9.15 10.35
N PRO A 126 -19.07 10.16 9.48
CA PRO A 126 -18.33 10.25 8.23
C PRO A 126 -16.83 10.36 8.49
N PRO A 127 -15.97 9.75 7.63
CA PRO A 127 -14.52 9.74 7.83
C PRO A 127 -13.95 11.14 8.06
N THR A 128 -13.05 11.26 9.02
CA THR A 128 -12.35 12.53 9.28
C THR A 128 -11.41 12.86 8.11
N LYS A 129 -11.19 14.16 7.90
CA LYS A 129 -10.18 14.60 6.91
C LYS A 129 -8.81 14.25 7.46
N SER A 130 -7.91 13.77 6.61
CA SER A 130 -6.56 13.48 7.06
C SER A 130 -5.80 14.76 7.43
N TYR A 131 -5.14 14.74 8.58
CA TYR A 131 -4.29 15.82 9.06
C TYR A 131 -2.83 15.67 8.64
N PHE A 132 -2.50 14.61 7.91
CA PHE A 132 -1.13 14.28 7.53
C PHE A 132 -0.43 15.39 6.75
N SER A 133 -1.12 16.00 5.79
CA SER A 133 -0.55 17.12 4.99
C SER A 133 -0.16 18.33 5.83
N TYR A 134 -0.75 18.54 7.00
CA TYR A 134 -0.38 19.63 7.92
C TYR A 134 0.79 19.26 8.84
N CYS A 135 1.04 17.97 9.04
CA CYS A 135 2.07 17.46 9.94
C CYS A 135 3.41 17.22 9.22
N LEU A 136 3.40 17.17 7.89
CA LEU A 136 4.58 17.01 7.07
C LEU A 136 5.38 18.32 6.96
N ASP A 137 6.69 18.18 6.75
CA ASP A 137 7.54 19.33 6.40
C ASP A 137 7.84 19.28 4.90
N ASP A 138 7.13 20.13 4.18
CA ASP A 138 7.25 20.27 2.74
C ASP A 138 8.65 20.71 2.32
N THR A 139 9.40 21.42 3.18
CA THR A 139 10.72 21.94 2.84
C THR A 139 11.76 20.82 2.82
N ILE A 140 11.81 20.04 3.90
CA ILE A 140 12.70 18.88 4.03
C ILE A 140 12.46 17.90 2.88
N LEU A 141 11.20 17.61 2.54
CA LEU A 141 10.90 16.70 1.44
C LEU A 141 11.38 17.23 0.08
N LYS A 142 11.19 18.53 -0.20
CA LYS A 142 11.64 19.17 -1.45
C LYS A 142 13.15 19.24 -1.57
N ASP A 143 13.85 19.54 -0.48
CA ASP A 143 15.31 19.59 -0.43
C ASP A 143 15.93 18.22 -0.79
N HIS A 144 15.20 17.13 -0.54
CA HIS A 144 15.58 15.76 -0.88
C HIS A 144 14.88 15.21 -2.15
N ASN A 145 14.34 16.09 -3.01
CA ASN A 145 13.68 15.76 -4.28
C ASN A 145 12.50 14.77 -4.14
N LEU A 146 11.83 14.78 -2.99
CA LEU A 146 10.63 13.97 -2.74
C LEU A 146 9.37 14.75 -3.11
N LEU A 147 8.32 14.01 -3.47
CA LEU A 147 7.01 14.58 -3.77
C LEU A 147 6.32 15.01 -2.48
N VAL A 148 5.69 16.17 -2.52
CA VAL A 148 5.00 16.79 -1.40
C VAL A 148 3.49 16.87 -1.68
N PRO A 149 2.61 16.78 -0.67
CA PRO A 149 1.16 16.94 -0.87
C PRO A 149 0.81 18.18 -1.69
N SER A 150 1.50 19.30 -1.43
CA SER A 150 1.43 20.57 -2.18
C SER A 150 1.59 20.41 -3.70
N ASP A 151 2.41 19.48 -4.17
CA ASP A 151 2.69 19.28 -5.60
C ASP A 151 1.49 18.67 -6.35
N TYR A 152 0.58 18.02 -5.63
CA TYR A 152 -0.63 17.41 -6.19
C TYR A 152 -1.82 18.37 -6.24
N TYR A 153 -1.76 19.51 -5.54
CA TYR A 153 -2.85 20.51 -5.55
C TYR A 153 -2.84 21.43 -6.78
N PHE A 154 -1.93 21.22 -7.72
CA PHE A 154 -2.10 21.76 -9.06
C PHE A 154 -3.42 21.22 -9.62
N LYS A 155 -4.45 22.07 -9.66
CA LYS A 155 -5.60 21.85 -10.52
C LYS A 155 -5.13 22.13 -11.95
N PRO A 156 -4.78 21.16 -12.81
CA PRO A 156 -4.99 21.41 -14.22
C PRO A 156 -6.47 21.77 -14.32
N LYS A 157 -6.80 22.86 -15.01
CA LYS A 157 -8.17 23.03 -15.53
C LYS A 157 -8.43 21.74 -16.28
N ARG A 158 -9.16 20.78 -15.67
CA ARG A 158 -9.61 19.60 -16.41
C ARG A 158 -10.27 20.19 -17.64
N PRO A 159 -9.82 19.83 -18.86
CA PRO A 159 -10.50 20.32 -20.04
C PRO A 159 -11.97 19.98 -19.82
N PHE A 160 -12.84 20.97 -19.96
CA PHE A 160 -14.26 20.75 -19.86
C PHE A 160 -14.59 19.64 -20.85
N VAL A 161 -14.89 18.45 -20.33
CA VAL A 161 -15.39 17.36 -21.16
C VAL A 161 -16.89 17.63 -21.20
N PRO A 162 -17.44 18.12 -22.32
CA PRO A 162 -18.88 18.22 -22.46
C PRO A 162 -19.46 16.84 -22.18
N MET A 163 -20.59 16.81 -21.48
CA MET A 163 -21.33 15.57 -21.23
C MET A 163 -21.45 14.82 -22.57
N PRO A 164 -21.12 13.51 -22.62
CA PRO A 164 -21.38 12.72 -23.81
C PRO A 164 -22.82 12.99 -24.22
N LYS A 165 -22.99 13.55 -25.42
CA LYS A 165 -24.33 13.77 -25.95
C LYS A 165 -24.91 12.37 -26.11
N ASN A 166 -26.10 12.14 -25.57
CA ASN A 166 -26.88 10.98 -25.96
C ASN A 166 -27.12 11.17 -27.45
N ASP A 167 -26.32 10.51 -28.29
CA ASP A 167 -26.77 10.20 -29.62
C ASP A 167 -27.93 9.23 -29.38
N ASP A 168 -29.16 9.62 -29.74
CA ASP A 168 -30.39 8.81 -29.67
C ASP A 168 -30.30 7.50 -30.47
N SER A 169 -29.11 7.16 -30.98
CA SER A 169 -28.83 5.87 -31.57
C SER A 169 -28.77 4.81 -30.47
N GLU A 170 -29.79 3.97 -30.43
CA GLU A 170 -29.88 2.73 -29.66
C GLU A 170 -28.84 1.68 -30.11
N ARG A 171 -27.59 2.08 -30.43
CA ARG A 171 -26.50 1.18 -30.87
C ARG A 171 -26.17 0.10 -29.84
N TYR A 172 -26.55 0.30 -28.59
CA TYR A 172 -26.44 -0.72 -27.53
C TYR A 172 -27.46 -1.86 -27.68
N LEU A 173 -28.53 -1.68 -28.46
CA LEU A 173 -29.49 -2.73 -28.82
C LEU A 173 -29.04 -3.56 -30.02
N GLU A 174 -28.04 -3.09 -30.77
CA GLU A 174 -27.50 -3.86 -31.88
C GLU A 174 -26.63 -5.01 -31.37
N GLU A 175 -26.85 -6.20 -31.94
CA GLU A 175 -25.98 -7.33 -31.66
C GLU A 175 -24.53 -7.01 -32.03
N THR A 176 -23.64 -7.18 -31.06
CA THR A 176 -22.21 -7.07 -31.30
C THR A 176 -21.76 -8.12 -32.31
N VAL A 177 -20.68 -7.82 -33.03
CA VAL A 177 -20.09 -8.72 -34.03
C VAL A 177 -19.76 -10.09 -33.40
N SER A 178 -19.34 -10.10 -32.13
CA SER A 178 -19.06 -11.32 -31.36
C SER A 178 -20.32 -12.12 -30.99
N SER A 179 -21.46 -11.46 -30.77
CA SER A 179 -22.75 -12.14 -30.55
C SER A 179 -23.16 -12.93 -31.79
N LYS A 180 -23.09 -12.30 -32.97
CA LYS A 180 -23.43 -12.92 -34.26
C LYS A 180 -22.58 -14.15 -34.57
N GLU A 181 -21.32 -14.17 -34.17
CA GLU A 181 -20.43 -15.33 -34.37
C GLU A 181 -20.77 -16.51 -33.45
N ARG A 182 -21.20 -16.24 -32.21
CA ARG A 182 -21.60 -17.30 -31.26
C ARG A 182 -22.81 -18.11 -31.74
N PHE A 183 -23.76 -17.48 -32.41
CA PHE A 183 -24.95 -18.18 -32.91
C PHE A 183 -24.70 -19.07 -34.13
N LYS A 184 -23.61 -18.85 -34.87
CA LYS A 184 -23.22 -19.72 -36.00
C LYS A 184 -22.74 -21.10 -35.55
N HIS A 185 -22.35 -21.26 -34.29
CA HIS A 185 -21.76 -22.49 -33.76
C HIS A 185 -22.71 -23.37 -32.91
N LYS A 186 -24.00 -23.05 -32.83
CA LYS A 186 -25.00 -23.90 -32.13
C LYS A 186 -25.97 -24.57 -33.11
N ILE A 187 -25.51 -25.63 -33.78
CA ILE A 187 -26.41 -26.70 -34.22
C ILE A 187 -26.24 -27.83 -33.19
N LEU A 188 -27.19 -27.97 -32.27
CA LEU A 188 -27.30 -29.14 -31.39
C LEU A 188 -28.35 -30.10 -31.99
N PRO A 189 -28.14 -31.43 -31.94
CA PRO A 189 -29.09 -32.41 -32.46
C PRO A 189 -30.37 -32.52 -31.60
N PRO A 190 -31.48 -33.05 -32.15
CA PRO A 190 -32.78 -33.02 -31.50
C PRO A 190 -32.84 -33.90 -30.25
N ILE A 191 -33.48 -33.38 -29.21
CA ILE A 191 -33.65 -34.03 -27.90
C ILE A 191 -34.77 -35.08 -28.01
N ASN A 192 -34.43 -36.37 -27.93
CA ASN A 192 -35.41 -37.44 -27.74
C ASN A 192 -35.91 -37.45 -26.29
N SER A 193 -37.22 -37.24 -26.14
CA SER A 193 -37.98 -37.39 -24.91
C SER A 193 -38.16 -38.88 -24.56
N SER A 194 -37.64 -39.31 -23.42
CA SER A 194 -38.23 -40.34 -22.54
C SER A 194 -37.26 -40.72 -21.41
N ARG A 195 -37.54 -40.28 -20.19
CA ARG A 195 -37.21 -41.03 -18.97
C ARG A 195 -38.34 -40.85 -17.96
N LYS A 196 -39.07 -41.93 -17.73
CA LYS A 196 -39.99 -42.12 -16.61
C LYS A 196 -39.17 -42.21 -15.31
N PHE A 197 -39.67 -41.62 -14.24
CA PHE A 197 -39.21 -41.88 -12.88
C PHE A 197 -40.35 -42.57 -12.14
N ASP A 198 -40.11 -43.81 -11.74
CA ASP A 198 -40.96 -44.56 -10.83
C ASP A 198 -40.71 -44.06 -9.40
N ILE A 199 -41.80 -43.77 -8.68
CA ILE A 199 -41.77 -43.38 -7.26
C ILE A 199 -42.20 -44.61 -6.46
N GLU A 200 -41.27 -45.21 -5.73
CA GLU A 200 -41.58 -46.08 -4.60
C GLU A 200 -40.95 -45.48 -3.34
N GLU A 201 -41.78 -45.13 -2.35
CA GLU A 201 -41.46 -45.38 -0.94
C GLU A 201 -42.75 -45.57 -0.11
N LEU A 202 -42.77 -46.72 0.57
CA LEU A 202 -43.19 -46.97 1.95
C LEU A 202 -44.68 -46.82 2.33
N GLY A 203 -45.31 -47.98 2.46
CA GLY A 203 -46.09 -48.32 3.65
C GLY A 203 -45.25 -49.18 4.59
#